data_AF-A0A940QB09-F1
#
_entry.id   AF-A0A940QB09-F1
#
_cell.length_a   1.000
_cell.length_b   1.000
_cell.length_c   1.000
_cell.angle_alpha   90.00
_cell.angle_beta   90.00
_cell.angle_gamma   90.00
#
_symmetry.space_group_name_H-M   'P 1'
#
loop_
_entity.id
_entity.type
_entity.pdbx_description
1 polymer ?
#
loop_
_entity_poly.entity_id
_entity_poly.type
_entity_poly.pdbx_seq_one_letter_code
_entity_poly.pdbx_strand_id
1 'polypeptide(L)'
;MTTASAKYTGAITITSTTTIKAIAVKDGMGDSSVVTAKYTKNSSGSGGSGGGSSSSSSSDESPNIEGKNGKKGWSAISDVIEDTKEGEKVVIDMNDATEIPRNILSEINGKDITIVLNMDNGFIWTINGKDVENPKTIDMGVKKGTRIPVKVINEVTGESEYIEITLSHNGDFGFKAVLTVDMGKNNKGNFANLYYYNGKEMDIICSDEIDENGKADLTFTHASEYVIVIDDTDHTDLSAGESIKVEEIVLL
;
A
#
# COMPACT_ATOMS: atom_id res chain seq x y z
N MET A 1 -20.16 -13.14 -19.45
CA MET A 1 -20.19 -11.70 -19.12
C MET A 1 -19.68 -10.94 -20.34
N THR A 2 -20.18 -9.74 -20.58
CA THR A 2 -19.96 -8.97 -21.83
C THR A 2 -18.52 -8.46 -21.91
N THR A 3 -17.64 -9.21 -22.56
CA THR A 3 -16.30 -8.72 -22.95
C THR A 3 -16.43 -7.86 -24.20
N ALA A 4 -16.93 -6.63 -24.02
CA ALA A 4 -16.91 -5.60 -25.06
C ALA A 4 -15.63 -4.76 -24.90
N SER A 5 -14.46 -5.37 -25.05
CA SER A 5 -13.22 -4.63 -25.29
C SER A 5 -12.86 -4.74 -26.76
N ALA A 6 -12.37 -3.65 -27.35
CA ALA A 6 -11.97 -3.64 -28.75
C ALA A 6 -10.79 -4.62 -28.94
N LYS A 7 -10.95 -5.60 -29.84
CA LYS A 7 -9.84 -6.48 -30.21
C LYS A 7 -8.82 -5.67 -31.00
N TYR A 8 -7.65 -5.43 -30.40
CA TYR A 8 -6.55 -4.77 -31.09
C TYR A 8 -5.88 -5.75 -32.04
N THR A 9 -6.12 -5.60 -33.35
CA THR A 9 -5.52 -6.44 -34.41
C THR A 9 -4.51 -5.69 -35.28
N GLY A 10 -4.12 -4.48 -34.88
CA GLY A 10 -3.17 -3.62 -35.59
C GLY A 10 -2.19 -2.94 -34.64
N ALA A 11 -1.18 -2.28 -35.21
CA ALA A 11 -0.17 -1.56 -34.43
C ALA A 11 -0.79 -0.39 -33.63
N ILE A 12 -0.35 -0.24 -32.38
CA ILE A 12 -0.79 0.84 -31.48
C ILE A 12 0.31 1.91 -31.48
N THR A 13 -0.05 3.15 -31.82
CA THR A 13 0.87 4.29 -31.77
C THR A 13 0.91 4.86 -30.36
N ILE A 14 2.06 4.75 -29.70
CA ILE A 14 2.29 5.28 -28.36
C ILE A 14 3.03 6.62 -28.49
N THR A 15 2.34 7.74 -28.22
CA THR A 15 2.90 9.09 -28.35
C THR A 15 3.47 9.65 -27.04
N SER A 16 3.16 9.04 -25.90
CA SER A 16 3.62 9.38 -24.55
C SER A 16 3.77 8.12 -23.68
N THR A 17 4.36 8.24 -22.49
CA THR A 17 4.46 7.10 -21.55
C THR A 17 3.09 6.50 -21.31
N THR A 18 2.93 5.22 -21.64
CA THR A 18 1.63 4.53 -21.60
C THR A 18 1.78 3.17 -20.94
N THR A 19 0.88 2.88 -20.01
CA THR A 19 0.75 1.56 -19.39
C THR A 19 -0.32 0.77 -20.14
N ILE A 20 0.07 -0.35 -20.73
CA ILE A 20 -0.84 -1.23 -21.47
C ILE A 20 -1.23 -2.40 -20.55
N LYS A 21 -2.54 -2.57 -20.36
CA LYS A 21 -3.15 -3.73 -19.69
C LYS A 21 -3.76 -4.65 -20.74
N ALA A 22 -3.46 -5.94 -20.68
CA ALA A 22 -3.94 -6.93 -21.65
C ALA A 22 -4.45 -8.19 -20.96
N ILE A 23 -5.43 -8.84 -21.58
CA ILE A 23 -5.94 -10.17 -21.23
C ILE A 23 -5.97 -11.02 -22.50
N ALA A 24 -5.73 -12.33 -22.36
CA ALA A 24 -5.96 -13.30 -23.41
C ALA A 24 -7.36 -13.89 -23.25
N VAL A 25 -8.12 -13.90 -24.34
CA VAL A 25 -9.47 -14.45 -24.41
C VAL A 25 -9.50 -15.50 -25.52
N LYS A 26 -10.03 -16.69 -25.22
CA LYS A 26 -10.24 -17.77 -26.19
C LYS A 26 -11.59 -18.43 -25.94
N ASP A 27 -12.34 -18.66 -27.00
CA ASP A 27 -13.68 -19.24 -26.90
C ASP A 27 -13.66 -20.62 -26.24
N GLY A 28 -14.55 -20.84 -25.27
CA GLY A 28 -14.59 -22.04 -24.44
C GLY A 28 -13.52 -22.16 -23.35
N MET A 29 -12.67 -21.14 -23.13
CA MET A 29 -11.71 -21.06 -22.02
C MET A 29 -11.99 -19.85 -21.12
N GLY A 30 -11.59 -19.93 -19.85
CA GLY A 30 -11.60 -18.77 -18.95
C GLY A 30 -10.57 -17.72 -19.39
N ASP A 31 -10.86 -16.44 -19.12
CA ASP A 31 -9.96 -15.33 -19.41
C ASP A 31 -8.64 -15.46 -18.63
N SER A 32 -7.53 -14.99 -19.21
CA SER A 32 -6.26 -14.96 -18.48
C SER A 32 -6.24 -13.89 -17.39
N SER A 33 -5.28 -13.99 -16.47
CA SER A 33 -4.90 -12.87 -15.60
C SER A 33 -4.50 -11.63 -16.43
N VAL A 34 -4.70 -10.44 -15.86
CA VAL A 34 -4.31 -9.18 -16.49
C VAL A 34 -2.78 -9.06 -16.48
N VAL A 35 -2.20 -8.81 -17.66
CA VAL A 35 -0.77 -8.51 -17.82
C VAL A 35 -0.61 -7.01 -18.05
N THR A 36 0.37 -6.39 -17.37
CA THR A 36 0.62 -4.94 -17.42
C THR A 36 2.05 -4.66 -17.87
N ALA A 37 2.23 -3.75 -18.83
CA ALA A 37 3.55 -3.32 -19.31
C ALA A 37 3.61 -1.79 -19.50
N LYS A 38 4.69 -1.15 -19.01
CA LYS A 38 4.95 0.30 -19.11
C LYS A 38 5.90 0.56 -20.28
N TYR A 39 5.48 1.39 -21.23
CA TYR A 39 6.31 1.86 -22.34
C TYR A 39 6.66 3.34 -22.13
N THR A 40 7.95 3.68 -22.03
CA THR A 40 8.44 5.05 -21.85
C THR A 40 9.19 5.53 -23.10
N LYS A 41 8.95 6.78 -23.52
CA LYS A 41 9.69 7.42 -24.62
C LYS A 41 10.69 8.41 -24.03
N ASN A 42 11.99 8.11 -24.12
CA ASN A 42 13.04 9.06 -23.72
C ASN A 42 13.18 10.15 -24.80
N SER A 43 12.80 11.40 -24.46
CA SER A 43 13.04 12.55 -25.32
C SER A 43 14.38 13.19 -24.96
N SER A 44 15.39 13.02 -25.82
CA SER A 44 16.70 13.67 -25.70
C SER A 44 16.55 15.19 -25.85
N GLY A 45 16.88 15.93 -24.79
CA GLY A 45 16.77 17.39 -24.74
C GLY A 45 17.87 18.14 -25.50
N SER A 46 17.55 19.36 -25.91
CA SER A 46 18.53 20.41 -26.24
C SER A 46 18.00 21.74 -25.69
N GLY A 47 18.88 22.50 -25.06
CA GLY A 47 18.56 23.53 -24.06
C GLY A 47 18.22 24.93 -24.58
N GLY A 48 17.93 25.81 -23.61
CA GLY A 48 17.75 27.25 -23.79
C GLY A 48 17.14 27.92 -22.56
N SER A 49 17.93 28.74 -21.87
CA SER A 49 17.56 29.58 -20.72
C SER A 49 16.45 30.60 -20.98
N GLY A 50 15.64 30.89 -19.97
CA GLY A 50 14.81 32.10 -19.88
C GLY A 50 13.79 32.02 -18.75
N GLY A 51 13.87 32.92 -17.77
CA GLY A 51 13.07 32.87 -16.54
C GLY A 51 11.63 33.39 -16.64
N GLY A 52 10.88 33.13 -15.57
CA GLY A 52 9.61 33.80 -15.25
C GLY A 52 8.35 32.95 -15.49
N SER A 53 7.54 32.80 -14.44
CA SER A 53 6.26 32.09 -14.34
C SER A 53 6.33 30.56 -14.33
N SER A 54 6.26 30.00 -13.11
CA SER A 54 6.02 28.57 -12.90
C SER A 54 4.57 28.21 -13.21
N SER A 55 4.19 28.25 -14.49
CA SER A 55 3.25 27.27 -15.01
C SER A 55 4.08 26.02 -15.32
N SER A 56 4.38 25.23 -14.29
CA SER A 56 5.03 23.94 -14.48
C SER A 56 4.02 23.03 -15.17
N SER A 57 4.21 22.85 -16.48
CA SER A 57 3.58 21.84 -17.29
C SER A 57 3.78 20.48 -16.62
N SER A 58 2.71 19.98 -16.02
CA SER A 58 2.64 18.72 -15.29
C SER A 58 3.00 17.56 -16.21
N SER A 59 4.12 16.90 -15.97
CA SER A 59 4.18 15.46 -16.20
C SER A 59 3.11 14.81 -15.33
N ASP A 60 2.44 13.79 -15.85
CA ASP A 60 1.30 13.07 -15.25
C ASP A 60 1.61 12.30 -13.94
N GLU A 61 2.63 12.72 -13.18
CA GLU A 61 3.21 12.07 -11.98
C GLU A 61 2.71 12.73 -10.67
N SER A 62 1.58 13.44 -10.72
CA SER A 62 1.00 14.08 -9.54
C SER A 62 -0.16 13.25 -8.99
N PRO A 63 -0.29 13.12 -7.65
CA PRO A 63 -1.44 12.50 -7.02
C PRO A 63 -2.76 13.06 -7.55
N ASN A 64 -3.78 12.22 -7.70
CA ASN A 64 -5.08 12.65 -8.19
C ASN A 64 -6.22 11.91 -7.48
N ILE A 65 -7.44 12.43 -7.60
CA ILE A 65 -8.62 11.78 -7.01
C ILE A 65 -9.15 10.71 -7.97
N GLU A 66 -9.29 9.48 -7.46
CA GLU A 66 -9.76 8.34 -8.26
C GLU A 66 -11.13 8.67 -8.90
N GLY A 67 -11.27 8.37 -10.20
CA GLY A 67 -12.50 8.57 -10.95
C GLY A 67 -12.85 10.02 -11.29
N LYS A 68 -12.08 11.03 -10.85
CA LYS A 68 -12.29 12.45 -11.19
C LYS A 68 -11.22 12.97 -12.14
N ASN A 69 -11.45 12.75 -13.44
CA ASN A 69 -10.61 13.29 -14.51
C ASN A 69 -10.47 14.83 -14.37
N GLY A 70 -9.26 15.30 -14.04
CA GLY A 70 -8.89 16.72 -14.04
C GLY A 70 -8.53 17.33 -12.68
N LYS A 71 -8.87 16.69 -11.55
CA LYS A 71 -8.41 17.14 -10.21
C LYS A 71 -7.07 16.49 -9.88
N LYS A 72 -5.98 17.10 -10.32
CA LYS A 72 -4.60 16.64 -10.11
C LYS A 72 -3.87 17.55 -9.13
N GLY A 73 -2.96 16.95 -8.36
CA GLY A 73 -2.10 17.61 -7.40
C GLY A 73 -2.78 17.89 -6.06
N TRP A 74 -1.95 18.12 -5.05
CA TRP A 74 -2.37 18.30 -3.66
C TRP A 74 -3.34 19.47 -3.44
N SER A 75 -3.26 20.53 -4.24
CA SER A 75 -4.23 21.64 -4.15
C SER A 75 -5.64 21.19 -4.50
N ALA A 76 -5.82 20.43 -5.59
CA ALA A 76 -7.14 19.96 -5.99
C ALA A 76 -7.69 18.87 -5.05
N ILE A 77 -6.79 18.10 -4.42
CA ILE A 77 -7.12 17.14 -3.36
C ILE A 77 -7.62 17.86 -2.12
N SER A 78 -6.92 18.93 -1.69
CA SER A 78 -7.32 19.79 -0.58
C SER A 78 -8.73 20.35 -0.78
N ASP A 79 -9.02 20.91 -1.96
CA ASP A 79 -10.37 21.39 -2.29
C ASP A 79 -11.45 20.29 -2.14
N VAL A 80 -11.11 19.03 -2.48
CA VAL A 80 -12.04 17.90 -2.31
C VAL A 80 -12.23 17.55 -0.84
N ILE A 81 -11.18 17.57 -0.03
CA ILE A 81 -11.24 17.29 1.41
C ILE A 81 -12.11 18.34 2.12
N GLU A 82 -11.98 19.62 1.76
CA GLU A 82 -12.79 20.70 2.31
C GLU A 82 -14.30 20.48 2.08
N ASP A 83 -14.67 19.96 0.91
CA ASP A 83 -16.05 19.64 0.54
C ASP A 83 -16.53 18.26 1.04
N THR A 84 -15.65 17.43 1.60
CA THR A 84 -15.95 16.06 2.02
C THR A 84 -16.65 16.03 3.37
N LYS A 85 -17.68 15.20 3.51
CA LYS A 85 -18.44 15.11 4.77
C LYS A 85 -17.78 14.15 5.76
N GLU A 86 -18.07 14.38 7.03
CA GLU A 86 -17.76 13.43 8.11
C GLU A 86 -18.32 12.04 7.79
N GLY A 87 -17.51 11.01 7.98
CA GLY A 87 -17.76 9.61 7.67
C GLY A 87 -17.40 9.19 6.23
N GLU A 88 -17.02 10.11 5.35
CA GLU A 88 -16.70 9.82 3.95
C GLU A 88 -15.21 9.52 3.71
N LYS A 89 -14.93 8.89 2.56
CA LYS A 89 -13.58 8.55 2.11
C LYS A 89 -13.15 9.40 0.91
N VAL A 90 -11.89 9.79 0.89
CA VAL A 90 -11.24 10.42 -0.26
C VAL A 90 -10.16 9.45 -0.76
N VAL A 91 -10.38 8.88 -1.94
CA VAL A 91 -9.44 7.93 -2.56
C VAL A 91 -8.51 8.70 -3.51
N ILE A 92 -7.21 8.51 -3.30
CA ILE A 92 -6.14 9.23 -3.98
C ILE A 92 -5.25 8.21 -4.70
N ASP A 93 -5.17 8.34 -6.01
CA ASP A 93 -4.17 7.63 -6.82
C ASP A 93 -2.86 8.40 -6.74
N MET A 94 -1.80 7.76 -6.22
CA MET A 94 -0.55 8.46 -5.92
C MET A 94 0.31 8.72 -7.17
N ASN A 95 0.14 7.93 -8.24
CA ASN A 95 0.86 8.07 -9.52
C ASN A 95 2.38 8.22 -9.32
N ASP A 96 3.00 7.21 -8.73
CA ASP A 96 4.42 7.15 -8.35
C ASP A 96 4.84 8.11 -7.20
N ALA A 97 3.99 9.04 -6.75
CA ALA A 97 4.26 9.83 -5.55
C ALA A 97 4.19 8.96 -4.29
N THR A 98 4.93 9.36 -3.25
CA THR A 98 4.93 8.62 -1.99
C THR A 98 4.74 9.51 -0.77
N GLU A 99 4.97 10.82 -0.89
CA GLU A 99 4.83 11.75 0.22
C GLU A 99 3.42 12.33 0.33
N ILE A 100 2.83 12.23 1.52
CA ILE A 100 1.63 12.99 1.90
C ILE A 100 2.05 14.30 2.58
N PRO A 101 1.67 15.47 2.06
CA PRO A 101 2.02 16.76 2.66
C PRO A 101 1.36 16.99 4.03
N ARG A 102 2.06 17.72 4.91
CA ARG A 102 1.53 18.13 6.22
C ARG A 102 0.16 18.82 6.13
N ASN A 103 -0.08 19.68 5.13
CA ASN A 103 -1.33 20.44 5.06
C ASN A 103 -2.53 19.52 4.88
N ILE A 104 -2.42 18.48 4.05
CA ILE A 104 -3.47 17.48 3.84
C ILE A 104 -3.81 16.75 5.16
N LEU A 105 -2.79 16.31 5.89
CA LEU A 105 -2.98 15.68 7.21
C LEU A 105 -3.55 16.66 8.24
N SER A 106 -3.20 17.95 8.16
CA SER A 106 -3.74 18.99 9.04
C SER A 106 -5.21 19.29 8.74
N GLU A 107 -5.63 19.19 7.47
CA GLU A 107 -7.00 19.45 7.03
C GLU A 107 -7.98 18.38 7.52
N ILE A 108 -7.55 17.12 7.63
CA ILE A 108 -8.36 16.02 8.15
C ILE A 108 -8.23 15.84 9.68
N ASN A 109 -7.25 16.47 10.33
CA ASN A 109 -6.98 16.26 11.76
C ASN A 109 -8.23 16.52 12.63
N GLY A 110 -8.64 15.50 13.39
CA GLY A 110 -9.79 15.53 14.28
C GLY A 110 -11.14 15.34 13.57
N LYS A 111 -11.15 15.22 12.24
CA LYS A 111 -12.35 14.96 11.42
C LYS A 111 -12.50 13.48 11.13
N ASP A 112 -13.73 13.00 11.00
CA ASP A 112 -14.07 11.65 10.55
C ASP A 112 -13.96 11.51 9.02
N ILE A 113 -12.90 12.04 8.41
CA ILE A 113 -12.64 11.90 6.98
C ILE A 113 -11.52 10.88 6.83
N THR A 114 -11.72 9.90 5.95
CA THR A 114 -10.72 8.85 5.70
C THR A 114 -10.01 9.08 4.38
N ILE A 115 -8.69 9.20 4.40
CA ILE A 115 -7.85 9.23 3.20
C ILE A 115 -7.43 7.80 2.85
N VAL A 116 -7.60 7.42 1.59
CA VAL A 116 -7.12 6.15 1.03
C VAL A 116 -6.09 6.46 -0.05
N LEU A 117 -4.85 5.98 0.10
CA LEU A 117 -3.76 6.20 -0.84
C LEU A 117 -3.48 4.91 -1.61
N ASN A 118 -3.72 4.93 -2.92
CA ASN A 118 -3.36 3.84 -3.83
C ASN A 118 -1.90 4.05 -4.28
N MET A 119 -0.99 3.18 -3.84
CA MET A 119 0.47 3.32 -4.08
C MET A 119 0.94 2.72 -5.42
N ASP A 120 0.02 2.38 -6.33
CA ASP A 120 0.25 1.76 -7.65
C ASP A 120 0.95 0.39 -7.70
N ASN A 121 1.55 -0.05 -6.59
CA ASN A 121 2.31 -1.30 -6.45
C ASN A 121 1.53 -2.40 -5.68
N GLY A 122 0.22 -2.21 -5.52
CA GLY A 122 -0.68 -3.14 -4.83
C GLY A 122 -0.83 -2.90 -3.32
N PHE A 123 -0.07 -1.96 -2.76
CA PHE A 123 -0.24 -1.49 -1.39
C PHE A 123 -1.23 -0.33 -1.33
N ILE A 124 -2.08 -0.33 -0.29
CA ILE A 124 -3.07 0.73 -0.06
C ILE A 124 -2.96 1.18 1.39
N TRP A 125 -2.75 2.49 1.60
CA TRP A 125 -2.80 3.07 2.94
C TRP A 125 -4.17 3.67 3.23
N THR A 126 -4.68 3.46 4.44
CA THR A 126 -5.89 4.09 4.95
C THR A 126 -5.56 4.88 6.21
N ILE A 127 -5.95 6.15 6.26
CA ILE A 127 -5.70 7.07 7.38
C ILE A 127 -7.02 7.76 7.72
N ASN A 128 -7.53 7.59 8.95
CA ASN A 128 -8.69 8.35 9.42
C ASN A 128 -8.22 9.62 10.13
N GLY A 129 -8.85 10.76 9.85
CA GLY A 129 -8.52 12.04 10.45
C GLY A 129 -8.62 12.09 11.98
N LYS A 130 -9.45 11.24 12.60
CA LYS A 130 -9.55 11.09 14.06
C LYS A 130 -8.30 10.48 14.69
N ASP A 131 -7.53 9.71 13.94
CA ASP A 131 -6.29 9.09 14.41
C ASP A 131 -5.07 10.00 14.19
N VAL A 132 -5.25 11.20 13.63
CA VAL A 132 -4.16 12.16 13.41
C VAL A 132 -3.92 12.98 14.66
N GLU A 133 -2.70 12.92 15.20
CA GLU A 133 -2.30 13.66 16.40
C GLU A 133 -1.29 14.76 16.08
N ASN A 134 -0.24 14.41 15.32
CA ASN A 134 0.91 15.27 15.04
C ASN A 134 1.18 15.34 13.54
N PRO A 135 0.38 16.11 12.76
CA PRO A 135 0.47 16.12 11.30
C PRO A 135 1.83 16.63 10.84
N LYS A 136 2.48 15.95 9.90
CA LYS A 136 3.75 16.34 9.28
C LYS A 136 3.85 15.71 7.90
N THR A 137 4.74 16.20 7.03
CA THR A 137 4.95 15.52 5.75
C THR A 137 5.57 14.15 6.02
N ILE A 138 4.98 13.10 5.47
CA ILE A 138 5.42 11.70 5.65
C ILE A 138 5.54 11.02 4.29
N ASP A 139 6.63 10.28 4.10
CA ASP A 139 6.79 9.37 2.98
C ASP A 139 6.14 8.02 3.30
N MET A 140 5.04 7.72 2.62
CA MET A 140 4.22 6.51 2.76
C MET A 140 4.69 5.38 1.82
N GLY A 141 5.83 5.55 1.13
CA GLY A 141 6.35 4.60 0.15
C GLY A 141 6.69 3.23 0.75
N VAL A 142 6.04 2.18 0.24
CA VAL A 142 6.29 0.78 0.63
C VAL A 142 7.13 0.07 -0.43
N LYS A 143 8.18 -0.62 -0.02
CA LYS A 143 9.02 -1.45 -0.89
C LYS A 143 9.05 -2.88 -0.38
N LYS A 144 9.04 -3.85 -1.30
CA LYS A 144 9.27 -5.26 -0.96
C LYS A 144 10.76 -5.51 -0.73
N GLY A 145 11.06 -6.35 0.25
CA GLY A 145 12.41 -6.67 0.69
C GLY A 145 12.86 -5.81 1.87
N THR A 146 13.89 -6.30 2.56
CA THR A 146 14.46 -5.64 3.75
C THR A 146 15.95 -5.92 3.91
N ARG A 147 16.58 -5.37 4.95
CA ARG A 147 17.99 -5.62 5.34
C ARG A 147 18.12 -6.44 6.62
N ILE A 148 17.01 -6.99 7.11
CA ILE A 148 16.94 -7.85 8.29
C ILE A 148 17.74 -9.14 8.05
N PRO A 149 18.59 -9.58 9.00
CA PRO A 149 19.28 -10.85 8.89
C PRO A 149 18.32 -12.05 8.86
N VAL A 150 18.51 -12.97 7.91
CA VAL A 150 17.68 -14.19 7.75
C VAL A 150 17.53 -14.98 9.06
N LYS A 151 18.57 -15.03 9.89
CA LYS A 151 18.51 -15.71 11.19
C LYS A 151 17.40 -15.14 12.09
N VAL A 152 17.26 -13.81 12.13
CA VAL A 152 16.26 -13.12 12.96
C VAL A 152 14.86 -13.35 12.41
N ILE A 153 14.71 -13.41 11.08
CA ILE A 153 13.44 -13.73 10.43
C ILE A 153 13.02 -15.16 10.81
N ASN A 154 13.93 -16.13 10.67
CA ASN A 154 13.65 -17.54 10.95
C ASN A 154 13.26 -17.81 12.42
N GLU A 155 13.67 -16.94 13.35
CA GLU A 155 13.29 -17.04 14.77
C GLU A 155 11.79 -16.78 15.00
N VAL A 156 11.13 -16.00 14.13
CA VAL A 156 9.69 -15.73 14.22
C VAL A 156 8.86 -16.44 13.15
N THR A 157 9.43 -16.75 12.00
CA THR A 157 8.69 -17.43 10.92
C THR A 157 8.62 -18.94 11.12
N GLY A 158 9.63 -19.56 11.74
CA GLY A 158 9.74 -21.03 11.73
C GLY A 158 9.76 -21.57 10.29
N GLU A 159 8.75 -22.37 9.94
CA GLU A 159 8.53 -22.92 8.58
C GLU A 159 7.47 -22.14 7.76
N SER A 160 6.90 -21.07 8.31
CA SER A 160 5.81 -20.31 7.74
C SER A 160 6.26 -19.37 6.61
N GLU A 161 5.36 -19.12 5.64
CA GLU A 161 5.61 -18.18 4.53
C GLU A 161 5.63 -16.75 5.06
N TYR A 162 6.46 -15.88 4.48
CA TYR A 162 6.56 -14.49 4.92
C TYR A 162 6.83 -13.51 3.78
N ILE A 163 6.47 -12.25 4.03
CA ILE A 163 6.74 -11.10 3.15
C ILE A 163 7.59 -10.09 3.92
N GLU A 164 8.69 -9.65 3.32
CA GLU A 164 9.50 -8.55 3.82
C GLU A 164 9.04 -7.22 3.23
N ILE A 165 8.83 -6.22 4.08
CA ILE A 165 8.54 -4.86 3.62
C ILE A 165 9.43 -3.84 4.34
N THR A 166 9.82 -2.80 3.60
CA THR A 166 10.50 -1.62 4.12
C THR A 166 9.69 -0.39 3.80
N LEU A 167 9.42 0.43 4.81
CA LEU A 167 8.82 1.75 4.65
C LEU A 167 9.92 2.79 4.40
N SER A 168 9.71 3.68 3.44
CA SER A 168 10.75 4.62 2.96
C SER A 168 11.08 5.72 3.96
N HIS A 169 10.16 6.02 4.88
CA HIS A 169 10.39 6.87 6.04
C HIS A 169 11.03 6.09 7.21
N ASN A 170 11.50 6.78 8.24
CA ASN A 170 11.89 6.15 9.50
C ASN A 170 11.37 6.99 10.67
N GLY A 171 10.72 6.34 11.63
CA GLY A 171 10.16 6.95 12.83
C GLY A 171 8.65 7.19 12.75
N ASP A 172 8.13 7.80 13.80
CA ASP A 172 6.68 7.93 14.04
C ASP A 172 5.96 8.66 12.92
N PHE A 173 4.74 8.24 12.61
CA PHE A 173 3.87 8.97 11.69
C PHE A 173 3.22 10.19 12.33
N GLY A 174 2.93 10.11 13.63
CA GLY A 174 2.03 11.05 14.31
C GLY A 174 0.56 10.75 14.05
N PHE A 175 0.25 9.55 13.57
CA PHE A 175 -1.09 9.01 13.37
C PHE A 175 -1.05 7.48 13.30
N LYS A 176 -2.21 6.82 13.44
CA LYS A 176 -2.37 5.41 13.07
C LYS A 176 -2.74 5.32 11.59
N ALA A 177 -2.15 4.38 10.88
CA ALA A 177 -2.46 4.09 9.48
C ALA A 177 -2.62 2.59 9.28
N VAL A 178 -3.55 2.19 8.43
CA VAL A 178 -3.78 0.79 8.07
C VAL A 178 -3.21 0.55 6.67
N LEU A 179 -2.34 -0.43 6.53
CA LEU A 179 -1.82 -0.91 5.25
C LEU A 179 -2.61 -2.16 4.84
N THR A 180 -3.37 -2.05 3.76
CA THR A 180 -3.96 -3.22 3.12
C THR A 180 -2.92 -3.85 2.20
N VAL A 181 -2.64 -5.14 2.41
CA VAL A 181 -1.67 -5.91 1.62
C VAL A 181 -2.34 -7.14 1.02
N ASP A 182 -2.01 -7.43 -0.24
CA ASP A 182 -2.43 -8.66 -0.91
C ASP A 182 -1.50 -9.83 -0.52
N MET A 183 -2.03 -10.74 0.30
CA MET A 183 -1.42 -12.00 0.75
C MET A 183 -1.71 -13.16 -0.20
N GLY A 184 -2.53 -12.95 -1.23
CA GLY A 184 -2.98 -14.00 -2.15
C GLY A 184 -4.16 -14.81 -1.60
N LYS A 185 -5.14 -15.06 -2.47
CA LYS A 185 -6.40 -15.75 -2.13
C LYS A 185 -6.26 -17.15 -1.55
N ASN A 186 -5.13 -17.82 -1.79
CA ASN A 186 -4.86 -19.15 -1.24
C ASN A 186 -4.61 -19.12 0.27
N ASN A 187 -4.26 -17.95 0.82
CA ASN A 187 -3.98 -17.74 2.23
C ASN A 187 -5.22 -17.28 3.02
N LYS A 188 -6.41 -17.27 2.40
CA LYS A 188 -7.68 -16.96 3.08
C LYS A 188 -7.82 -17.79 4.37
N GLY A 189 -8.18 -17.12 5.47
CA GLY A 189 -8.42 -17.74 6.78
C GLY A 189 -7.15 -18.04 7.58
N ASN A 190 -5.97 -17.82 6.98
CA ASN A 190 -4.73 -17.69 7.74
C ASN A 190 -4.62 -16.24 8.26
N PHE A 191 -3.71 -16.01 9.18
CA PHE A 191 -3.38 -14.73 9.77
C PHE A 191 -2.14 -14.12 9.13
N ALA A 192 -2.17 -12.81 8.92
CA ALA A 192 -1.02 -12.01 8.57
C ALA A 192 -0.46 -11.35 9.85
N ASN A 193 0.60 -11.93 10.40
CA ASN A 193 1.23 -11.47 11.64
C ASN A 193 2.35 -10.46 11.33
N LEU A 194 2.17 -9.20 11.72
CA LEU A 194 3.13 -8.12 11.47
C LEU A 194 4.18 -8.02 12.58
N TYR A 195 5.44 -8.21 12.20
CA TYR A 195 6.61 -8.07 13.07
C TYR A 195 7.45 -6.84 12.69
N TYR A 196 7.80 -6.06 13.70
CA TYR A 196 8.73 -4.94 13.62
C TYR A 196 10.14 -5.40 13.98
N TYR A 197 11.14 -5.04 13.17
CA TYR A 197 12.54 -5.26 13.52
C TYR A 197 13.14 -4.05 14.27
N ASN A 198 13.44 -4.24 15.56
CA ASN A 198 13.99 -3.19 16.41
C ASN A 198 15.52 -2.99 16.29
N GLY A 199 16.15 -3.67 15.33
CA GLY A 199 17.61 -3.66 15.14
C GLY A 199 18.35 -4.81 15.85
N LYS A 200 17.64 -5.61 16.66
CA LYS A 200 18.18 -6.79 17.35
C LYS A 200 17.27 -8.00 17.19
N GLU A 201 15.99 -7.83 17.47
CA GLU A 201 14.97 -8.88 17.47
C GLU A 201 13.66 -8.37 16.84
N MET A 202 12.67 -9.25 16.78
CA MET A 202 11.36 -8.97 16.19
C MET A 202 10.31 -8.79 17.28
N ASP A 203 9.55 -7.70 17.21
CA ASP A 203 8.42 -7.43 18.09
C ASP A 203 7.12 -7.61 17.30
N ILE A 204 6.19 -8.43 17.80
CA ILE A 204 4.85 -8.54 17.21
C ILE A 204 4.08 -7.22 17.43
N ILE A 205 3.52 -6.67 16.36
CA ILE A 205 2.80 -5.38 16.38
C ILE A 205 1.30 -5.58 16.30
N CYS A 206 0.84 -6.36 15.31
CA CYS A 206 -0.56 -6.68 15.11
C CYS A 206 -0.71 -7.93 14.26
N SER A 207 -1.93 -8.46 14.22
CA SER A 207 -2.34 -9.54 13.32
C SER A 207 -3.70 -9.18 12.72
N ASP A 208 -3.97 -9.74 11.54
CA ASP A 208 -5.27 -9.65 10.88
C ASP A 208 -5.55 -10.94 10.12
N GLU A 209 -6.80 -11.42 10.15
CA GLU A 209 -7.23 -12.61 9.42
C GLU A 209 -7.37 -12.27 7.94
N ILE A 210 -6.73 -13.05 7.07
CA ILE A 210 -6.73 -12.83 5.63
C ILE A 210 -8.12 -13.10 5.05
N ASP A 211 -8.71 -12.08 4.41
CA ASP A 211 -10.08 -12.10 3.92
C ASP A 211 -10.31 -13.04 2.71
N GLU A 212 -11.56 -13.15 2.28
CA GLU A 212 -11.99 -13.91 1.08
C GLU A 212 -11.28 -13.49 -0.22
N ASN A 213 -10.73 -12.27 -0.27
CA ASN A 213 -10.00 -11.73 -1.41
C ASN A 213 -8.49 -11.90 -1.28
N GLY A 214 -8.00 -12.51 -0.19
CA GLY A 214 -6.58 -12.66 0.09
C GLY A 214 -5.92 -11.39 0.62
N LYS A 215 -6.67 -10.50 1.28
CA LYS A 215 -6.16 -9.23 1.81
C LYS A 215 -6.13 -9.24 3.33
N ALA A 216 -5.12 -8.57 3.87
CA ALA A 216 -5.00 -8.29 5.30
C ALA A 216 -4.77 -6.79 5.53
N ASP A 217 -5.34 -6.27 6.60
CA ASP A 217 -5.31 -4.88 7.04
C ASP A 217 -4.44 -4.73 8.30
N LEU A 218 -3.20 -4.27 8.10
CA LEU A 218 -2.19 -4.21 9.16
C LEU A 218 -2.01 -2.78 9.66
N THR A 219 -2.06 -2.57 10.98
CA THR A 219 -1.97 -1.23 11.58
C THR A 219 -0.53 -0.82 11.90
N PHE A 220 -0.15 0.38 11.49
CA PHE A 220 1.17 0.98 11.70
C PHE A 220 1.07 2.33 12.41
N THR A 221 2.07 2.63 13.23
CA THR A 221 2.26 3.93 13.91
C THR A 221 3.55 4.63 13.52
N HIS A 222 4.48 3.90 12.89
CA HIS A 222 5.80 4.39 12.50
C HIS A 222 6.33 3.65 11.27
N ALA A 223 7.29 4.24 10.58
CA ALA A 223 7.99 3.59 9.48
C ALA A 223 9.28 2.92 9.92
N SER A 224 9.50 1.71 9.39
CA SER A 224 10.71 0.92 9.61
C SER A 224 10.78 -0.28 8.65
N GLU A 225 11.56 -1.28 9.03
CA GLU A 225 11.65 -2.60 8.41
C GLU A 225 10.71 -3.60 9.13
N TYR A 226 9.95 -4.36 8.35
CA TYR A 226 8.95 -5.30 8.88
C TYR A 226 8.95 -6.63 8.13
N VAL A 227 8.44 -7.65 8.81
CA VAL A 227 8.11 -8.95 8.24
C VAL A 227 6.64 -9.25 8.52
N ILE A 228 5.92 -9.71 7.51
CA ILE A 228 4.55 -10.22 7.64
C ILE A 228 4.62 -11.73 7.51
N VAL A 229 4.30 -12.46 8.58
CA VAL A 229 4.29 -13.92 8.61
C VAL A 229 2.88 -14.42 8.38
N ILE A 230 2.72 -15.33 7.42
CA ILE A 230 1.43 -15.96 7.11
C ILE A 230 1.37 -17.28 7.86
N ASP A 231 0.44 -17.39 8.81
CA ASP A 231 0.32 -18.55 9.71
C ASP A 231 -1.14 -18.90 9.98
N ASP A 232 -1.47 -20.12 10.41
CA ASP A 232 -2.85 -20.48 10.78
C ASP A 232 -3.23 -20.00 12.20
N THR A 233 -2.28 -19.36 12.90
CA THR A 233 -2.46 -18.79 14.24
C THR A 233 -2.27 -17.27 14.29
N ASP A 234 -3.05 -16.63 15.17
CA ASP A 234 -2.83 -15.23 15.57
C ASP A 234 -1.70 -15.18 16.60
N HIS A 235 -0.56 -14.57 16.22
CA HIS A 235 0.61 -14.48 17.08
C HIS A 235 0.50 -13.37 18.13
N THR A 236 -0.50 -12.48 18.05
CA THR A 236 -0.75 -11.47 19.09
C THR A 236 -1.36 -12.09 20.35
N ASP A 237 -2.19 -13.12 20.18
CA ASP A 237 -2.77 -13.89 21.30
C ASP A 237 -1.70 -14.67 22.07
N LEU A 238 -0.61 -15.07 21.39
CA LEU A 238 0.55 -15.73 22.03
C LEU A 238 1.35 -14.77 22.93
N SER A 239 1.27 -13.46 22.69
CA SER A 239 1.90 -12.45 23.54
C SER A 239 1.12 -12.20 24.84
N ALA A 240 -0.16 -12.60 24.89
CA ALA A 240 -1.02 -12.53 26.07
C ALA A 240 -0.81 -13.75 27.00
N GLY A 241 0.44 -14.13 27.26
CA GLY A 241 0.81 -15.01 28.36
C GLY A 241 -0.08 -16.24 28.54
N GLU A 242 -0.19 -17.10 27.53
CA GLU A 242 -0.67 -18.45 27.80
C GLU A 242 0.43 -19.17 28.61
N SER A 243 0.19 -19.25 29.92
CA SER A 243 0.86 -20.23 30.76
C SER A 243 0.56 -21.58 30.14
N ILE A 244 1.57 -22.20 29.53
CA ILE A 244 1.50 -23.61 29.12
C ILE A 244 1.13 -24.39 30.38
N LYS A 245 -0.15 -24.76 30.52
CA LYS A 245 -0.55 -25.80 31.45
C LYS A 245 0.00 -27.09 30.86
N VAL A 246 1.12 -27.53 31.40
CA VAL A 246 1.62 -28.88 31.19
C VAL A 246 0.58 -29.81 31.81
N GLU A 247 -0.44 -30.20 31.06
CA GLU A 247 -1.29 -31.32 31.45
C GLU A 247 -0.50 -32.61 31.22
N GLU A 248 -0.01 -33.14 32.34
CA GLU A 248 0.54 -34.47 32.58
C GLU A 248 1.22 -35.19 31.39
N ILE A 249 2.55 -35.26 31.47
CA ILE A 249 3.30 -36.35 30.84
C ILE A 249 2.92 -37.64 31.58
N VAL A 250 2.00 -38.43 31.02
CA VAL A 250 1.80 -39.82 31.45
C VAL A 250 2.92 -40.66 30.84
N LEU A 251 3.92 -40.99 31.65
CA LEU A 251 4.86 -42.06 31.33
C LEU A 251 4.15 -43.40 31.61
N LEU A 252 4.04 -44.23 30.57
CA LEU A 252 3.68 -45.64 30.69
C LEU A 252 4.80 -46.44 31.40
#